data_AF-A0AAD6LKP9-F1
#
_entry.id   AF-A0AAD6LKP9-F1
#
_cell.length_a   1.000
_cell.length_b   1.000
_cell.length_c   1.000
_cell.angle_alpha   90.00
_cell.angle_beta   90.00
_cell.angle_gamma   90.00
#
_symmetry.space_group_name_H-M   'P 1'
#
loop_
_entity.id
_entity.type
_entity.pdbx_description
1 polymer ?
#
loop_
_entity_poly.entity_id
_entity_poly.type
_entity_poly.pdbx_seq_one_letter_code
_entity_poly.pdbx_strand_id
1 'polypeptide(L)'
;MHAGTNPFEVINQAVMSVEKYMQTFLHREKKKLPSFLDWFGWCTWDAFYTDVTAEGVEEGLESLSEGGTPPRFLIIDDGWQQIENKAKEDANVVVQEGAQFASRLTGIKENSKFQKNGEKNEQVIGLKHVVDDAKQCHNVKYVYVWHALAGYWGGVKPAAAGMEHYDTALAYPVQSPGVVGNQPDVVMDSLSIHGLGLVHPKKVFNFYNELHAYLASCGVDGVKVDAQNIIETLGAGHGGRVSLTRSYHQALEASIARNFPDNGCIACMCHNTDGIYSAKQTAVVRASDDFYPRDPASHTIHISSVAYNTLFLGEFMQPDWDMFHSLHPAAEYHGAARAIGGCAIYVSDKPGNHNFDLLKKLVLPDGSVLRAQLPGRPTLDSLFADPARDGTSLLKIWNVNKCTGVVGVFNCQGAGWCKIEKKTRIHDETPGTLTGSVCASDVDCIAQVAGAKWNGETVVYAYKSGELVRLPKGASVPVTLKVLEYELFHFCPIDDIASNISFAPIGLLDMFNTGGAVEQVEIHMTSDKAPEHFDGEVSSELTTSLRENRSPTATIALRVRGCGRFGAYSSQRPLKCTVGNADTDFNHDSATGLLTLDLPVAEEEMYRWPVEIQV
;
A
#
# COMPACT_ATOMS: atom_id res chain seq x y z
N MET A 1 -24.34 -20.39 -6.60
CA MET A 1 -24.62 -18.95 -6.44
C MET A 1 -24.46 -18.65 -4.96
N HIS A 2 -23.58 -17.71 -4.60
CA HIS A 2 -23.46 -17.23 -3.22
C HIS A 2 -24.30 -15.96 -3.10
N ALA A 3 -25.02 -15.81 -1.99
CA ALA A 3 -25.87 -14.66 -1.70
C ALA A 3 -25.89 -14.43 -0.18
N GLY A 4 -26.05 -13.18 0.24
CA GLY A 4 -26.01 -12.77 1.64
C GLY A 4 -26.24 -11.26 1.77
N THR A 5 -26.36 -10.77 3.00
CA THR A 5 -26.64 -9.35 3.30
C THR A 5 -25.38 -8.50 3.42
N ASN A 6 -24.22 -9.10 3.69
CA ASN A 6 -22.92 -8.41 3.66
C ASN A 6 -22.21 -8.73 2.33
N PRO A 7 -22.05 -7.76 1.41
CA PRO A 7 -21.40 -8.01 0.12
C PRO A 7 -19.92 -8.39 0.26
N PHE A 8 -19.20 -7.91 1.27
CA PHE A 8 -17.80 -8.25 1.49
C PHE A 8 -17.65 -9.72 1.88
N GLU A 9 -18.51 -10.23 2.78
CA GLU A 9 -18.56 -11.65 3.12
C GLU A 9 -18.96 -12.51 1.91
N VAL A 10 -19.93 -12.06 1.11
CA VAL A 10 -20.40 -12.81 -0.07
C VAL A 10 -19.27 -13.00 -1.09
N ILE A 11 -18.50 -11.96 -1.39
CA ILE A 11 -17.36 -12.03 -2.32
C ILE A 11 -16.31 -12.99 -1.75
N ASN A 12 -15.96 -12.86 -0.47
CA ASN A 12 -15.01 -13.72 0.20
C ASN A 12 -15.39 -15.21 0.13
N GLN A 13 -16.62 -15.56 0.52
CA GLN A 13 -17.11 -16.94 0.47
C GLN A 13 -17.21 -17.48 -0.96
N ALA A 14 -17.54 -16.61 -1.93
CA ALA A 14 -17.56 -16.99 -3.34
C ALA A 14 -16.15 -17.36 -3.83
N VAL A 15 -15.13 -16.55 -3.53
CA VAL A 15 -13.75 -16.83 -3.95
C VAL A 15 -13.20 -18.07 -3.24
N MET A 16 -13.46 -18.26 -1.94
CA MET A 16 -13.08 -19.49 -1.22
C MET A 16 -13.70 -20.75 -1.84
N SER A 17 -14.94 -20.67 -2.32
CA SER A 17 -15.58 -21.78 -3.01
C SER A 17 -14.96 -22.07 -4.38
N VAL A 18 -14.59 -21.02 -5.13
CA VAL A 18 -13.86 -21.17 -6.40
C VAL A 18 -12.47 -21.76 -6.14
N GLU A 19 -11.78 -21.34 -5.08
CA GLU A 19 -10.49 -21.91 -4.64
C GLU A 19 -10.61 -23.42 -4.41
N LYS A 20 -11.61 -23.84 -3.62
CA LYS A 20 -11.87 -25.24 -3.30
C LYS A 20 -12.14 -26.09 -4.55
N TYR A 21 -12.87 -25.54 -5.53
CA TYR A 21 -13.20 -26.24 -6.77
C TYR A 21 -12.00 -26.32 -7.73
N MET A 22 -11.33 -25.19 -7.96
CA MET A 22 -10.28 -25.07 -8.97
C MET A 22 -8.94 -25.66 -8.51
N GLN A 23 -8.58 -25.48 -7.23
CA GLN A 23 -7.31 -25.93 -6.64
C GLN A 23 -6.03 -25.41 -7.34
N THR A 24 -6.18 -24.39 -8.18
CA THR A 24 -5.10 -23.79 -8.99
C THR A 24 -4.58 -22.47 -8.45
N PHE A 25 -5.25 -21.85 -7.49
CA PHE A 25 -4.81 -20.65 -6.76
C PHE A 25 -5.12 -20.82 -5.27
N LEU A 26 -4.62 -19.89 -4.44
CA LEU A 26 -4.98 -19.79 -3.03
C LEU A 26 -5.60 -18.42 -2.73
N HIS A 27 -6.52 -18.37 -1.78
CA HIS A 27 -7.05 -17.12 -1.24
C HIS A 27 -5.93 -16.28 -0.58
N ARG A 28 -6.04 -14.94 -0.61
CA ARG A 28 -5.00 -14.00 -0.08
C ARG A 28 -4.49 -14.41 1.29
N GLU A 29 -5.40 -14.74 2.20
CA GLU A 29 -5.09 -15.05 3.61
C GLU A 29 -4.23 -16.30 3.82
N LYS A 30 -4.14 -17.19 2.82
CA LYS A 30 -3.28 -18.38 2.85
C LYS A 30 -1.88 -18.11 2.30
N LYS A 31 -1.63 -16.92 1.76
CA LYS A 31 -0.35 -16.55 1.17
C LYS A 31 0.52 -15.84 2.19
N LYS A 32 1.83 -16.07 2.12
CA LYS A 32 2.81 -15.33 2.91
C LYS A 32 2.89 -13.90 2.35
N LEU A 33 2.44 -12.91 3.11
CA LEU A 33 2.69 -11.52 2.78
C LEU A 33 4.18 -11.20 2.94
N PRO A 34 4.80 -10.53 1.96
CA PRO A 34 6.19 -10.13 2.05
C PRO A 34 6.34 -8.92 2.98
N SER A 35 7.45 -8.86 3.70
CA SER A 35 7.67 -7.92 4.81
C SER A 35 7.87 -6.48 4.37
N PHE A 36 8.23 -6.24 3.09
CA PHE A 36 8.41 -4.88 2.55
C PHE A 36 7.15 -4.01 2.68
N LEU A 37 5.95 -4.61 2.78
CA LEU A 37 4.69 -3.90 2.91
C LEU A 37 4.66 -2.95 4.12
N ASP A 38 5.42 -3.24 5.18
CA ASP A 38 5.46 -2.43 6.41
C ASP A 38 6.58 -1.38 6.42
N TRP A 39 7.26 -1.21 5.29
CA TRP A 39 8.42 -0.32 5.13
C TRP A 39 8.15 0.69 4.03
N PHE A 40 8.50 1.95 4.31
CA PHE A 40 8.47 3.00 3.30
C PHE A 40 9.47 2.69 2.21
N GLY A 41 9.06 2.88 0.95
CA GLY A 41 9.93 2.61 -0.18
C GLY A 41 10.12 3.75 -1.17
N TRP A 42 11.03 3.50 -2.10
CA TRP A 42 11.29 4.37 -3.25
C TRP A 42 11.42 3.52 -4.52
N CYS A 43 10.76 3.95 -5.59
CA CYS A 43 10.81 3.35 -6.91
C CYS A 43 11.55 4.31 -7.86
N THR A 44 12.45 3.81 -8.69
CA THR A 44 13.26 4.66 -9.57
C THR A 44 12.53 5.11 -10.85
N TRP A 45 11.29 4.67 -11.08
CA TRP A 45 10.58 4.83 -12.36
C TRP A 45 10.32 6.29 -12.76
N ASP A 46 9.51 7.08 -12.06
CA ASP A 46 9.30 8.49 -12.42
C ASP A 46 10.53 9.38 -12.15
N ALA A 47 11.46 8.89 -11.32
CA ALA A 47 12.70 9.60 -11.02
C ALA A 47 13.62 9.65 -12.25
N PHE A 48 13.76 8.52 -12.95
CA PHE A 48 14.74 8.37 -14.04
C PHE A 48 14.19 7.72 -15.31
N TYR A 49 13.02 7.09 -15.25
CA TYR A 49 12.52 6.13 -16.24
C TYR A 49 13.62 5.12 -16.58
N THR A 50 13.84 4.88 -17.87
CA THR A 50 14.88 3.97 -18.34
C THR A 50 16.30 4.51 -18.20
N ASP A 51 16.50 5.74 -17.74
CA ASP A 51 17.82 6.37 -17.57
C ASP A 51 18.46 6.12 -16.20
N VAL A 52 17.85 5.30 -15.32
CA VAL A 52 18.38 4.97 -13.98
C VAL A 52 19.84 4.47 -14.02
N THR A 53 20.69 4.95 -13.11
CA THR A 53 22.10 4.54 -12.95
C THR A 53 22.40 4.14 -11.50
N ALA A 54 23.56 3.53 -11.27
CA ALA A 54 24.05 3.25 -9.92
C ALA A 54 24.17 4.52 -9.07
N GLU A 55 24.69 5.61 -9.64
CA GLU A 55 24.83 6.90 -8.96
C GLU A 55 23.46 7.54 -8.66
N GLY A 56 22.51 7.47 -9.60
CA GLY A 56 21.17 8.01 -9.37
C GLY A 56 20.41 7.28 -8.26
N VAL A 57 20.65 5.97 -8.09
CA VAL A 57 20.10 5.21 -6.94
C VAL A 57 20.69 5.73 -5.62
N GLU A 58 22.01 5.91 -5.57
CA GLU A 58 22.70 6.43 -4.37
C GLU A 58 22.18 7.82 -3.97
N GLU A 59 22.11 8.76 -4.93
CA GLU A 59 21.60 10.12 -4.70
C GLU A 59 20.17 10.14 -4.16
N GLY A 60 19.30 9.22 -4.63
CA GLY A 60 17.92 9.13 -4.17
C GLY A 60 17.80 8.58 -2.75
N LEU A 61 18.60 7.57 -2.40
CA LEU A 61 18.63 7.01 -1.05
C LEU A 61 19.19 8.01 -0.03
N GLU A 62 20.25 8.72 -0.40
CA GLU A 62 20.85 9.77 0.43
C GLU A 62 19.86 10.91 0.68
N SER A 63 19.27 11.46 -0.39
CA SER A 63 18.36 12.61 -0.28
C SER A 63 17.10 12.34 0.56
N LEU A 64 16.50 11.15 0.48
CA LEU A 64 15.37 10.77 1.33
C LEU A 64 15.78 10.54 2.80
N SER A 65 16.96 9.97 3.02
CA SER A 65 17.49 9.70 4.37
C SER A 65 17.83 11.00 5.10
N GLU A 66 18.47 11.96 4.43
CA GLU A 66 18.76 13.29 4.97
C GLU A 66 17.49 14.06 5.39
N GLY A 67 16.37 13.82 4.70
CA GLY A 67 15.07 14.41 5.05
C GLY A 67 14.38 13.80 6.28
N GLY A 68 14.94 12.74 6.85
CA GLY A 68 14.38 12.02 8.00
C GLY A 68 13.27 11.04 7.65
N THR A 69 13.15 10.64 6.38
CA THR A 69 12.19 9.63 5.91
C THR A 69 12.93 8.57 5.08
N PRO A 70 13.86 7.83 5.72
CA PRO A 70 14.74 6.92 5.00
C PRO A 70 13.94 5.76 4.38
N PRO A 71 14.09 5.48 3.07
CA PRO A 71 13.44 4.34 2.45
C PRO A 71 14.11 3.05 2.93
N ARG A 72 13.30 2.09 3.36
CA ARG A 72 13.75 0.74 3.76
C ARG A 72 13.40 -0.29 2.68
N PHE A 73 12.72 0.14 1.63
CA PHE A 73 12.41 -0.65 0.45
C PHE A 73 12.81 0.12 -0.82
N LEU A 74 13.54 -0.53 -1.72
CA LEU A 74 13.96 0.04 -3.01
C LEU A 74 13.43 -0.82 -4.15
N ILE A 75 12.86 -0.19 -5.18
CA ILE A 75 12.58 -0.82 -6.47
C ILE A 75 13.50 -0.17 -7.51
N ILE A 76 14.45 -0.94 -8.04
CA ILE A 76 15.19 -0.57 -9.24
C ILE A 76 14.31 -0.97 -10.44
N ASP A 77 13.60 0.01 -10.98
CA ASP A 77 12.64 -0.16 -12.07
C ASP A 77 13.34 -0.30 -13.44
N ASP A 78 12.58 -0.35 -14.54
CA ASP A 78 13.10 -0.55 -15.90
C ASP A 78 14.26 0.41 -16.24
N GLY A 79 15.23 -0.11 -16.99
CA GLY A 79 16.45 0.58 -17.40
C GLY A 79 17.74 -0.10 -16.93
N TRP A 80 17.69 -1.13 -16.09
CA TRP A 80 18.89 -1.81 -15.58
C TRP A 80 19.34 -3.03 -16.43
N GLN A 81 18.44 -3.63 -17.22
CA GLN A 81 18.67 -4.88 -17.96
C GLN A 81 19.52 -4.68 -19.23
N GLN A 82 20.20 -5.75 -19.67
CA GLN A 82 20.86 -5.82 -20.98
C GLN A 82 19.84 -6.05 -22.10
N ILE A 83 19.63 -5.05 -22.94
CA ILE A 83 18.64 -5.11 -24.03
C ILE A 83 19.28 -4.87 -25.39
N GLU A 84 18.55 -5.18 -26.47
CA GLU A 84 19.00 -4.88 -27.82
C GLU A 84 19.18 -3.37 -28.03
N ASN A 85 20.39 -2.94 -28.39
CA ASN A 85 20.62 -1.61 -28.94
C ASN A 85 20.03 -1.55 -30.36
N LYS A 86 18.77 -1.15 -30.49
CA LYS A 86 18.27 -0.66 -31.78
C LYS A 86 18.83 0.75 -31.96
N ALA A 87 19.62 0.97 -33.00
CA ALA A 87 20.09 2.31 -33.32
C ALA A 87 18.88 3.25 -33.40
N LYS A 88 19.00 4.46 -32.83
CA LYS A 88 18.08 5.57 -33.11
C LYS A 88 18.30 6.01 -34.56
N GLU A 89 17.99 5.15 -35.53
CA GLU A 89 18.14 5.45 -36.95
C GLU A 89 16.77 5.85 -37.53
N ASP A 90 16.82 7.01 -38.21
CA ASP A 90 15.76 7.79 -38.86
C ASP A 90 14.79 8.59 -37.99
N ALA A 91 15.07 9.90 -37.95
CA ALA A 91 14.16 10.97 -37.50
C ALA A 91 12.89 11.14 -38.38
N ASN A 92 12.70 10.29 -39.39
CA ASN A 92 11.60 10.37 -40.37
C ASN A 92 10.64 9.15 -40.33
N VAL A 93 10.78 8.23 -39.37
CA VAL A 93 9.81 7.13 -39.18
C VAL A 93 8.81 7.51 -38.08
N VAL A 94 7.54 7.63 -38.45
CA VAL A 94 6.42 8.10 -37.60
C VAL A 94 5.99 7.05 -36.53
N VAL A 95 6.70 5.92 -36.41
CA VAL A 95 6.41 4.86 -35.43
C VAL A 95 7.59 4.70 -34.44
N GLN A 96 7.85 5.73 -33.64
CA GLN A 96 8.95 5.70 -32.66
C GLN A 96 8.53 5.31 -31.22
N GLU A 97 7.26 5.47 -30.85
CA GLU A 97 6.76 5.04 -29.52
C GLU A 97 6.57 3.51 -29.46
N GLY A 98 6.11 2.88 -30.55
CA GLY A 98 5.83 1.43 -30.60
C GLY A 98 7.09 0.53 -30.59
N ALA A 99 8.14 0.90 -31.30
CA ALA A 99 9.30 0.02 -31.55
C ALA A 99 10.14 -0.28 -30.30
N GLN A 100 10.06 0.59 -29.28
CA GLN A 100 10.72 0.42 -27.98
C GLN A 100 10.15 -0.78 -27.22
N PHE A 101 8.83 -1.01 -27.32
CA PHE A 101 8.17 -2.17 -26.73
C PHE A 101 8.60 -3.50 -27.37
N ALA A 102 9.20 -3.48 -28.56
CA ALA A 102 9.75 -4.65 -29.21
C ALA A 102 11.25 -4.86 -28.94
N SER A 103 11.84 -4.12 -28.00
CA SER A 103 13.21 -4.36 -27.52
C SER A 103 13.25 -5.67 -26.72
N ARG A 104 14.33 -6.45 -26.86
CA ARG A 104 14.43 -7.77 -26.23
C ARG A 104 15.60 -7.86 -25.27
N LEU A 105 15.44 -8.72 -24.27
CA LEU A 105 16.50 -9.09 -23.35
C LEU A 105 17.60 -9.84 -24.11
N THR A 106 18.86 -9.42 -23.93
CA THR A 106 20.04 -10.03 -24.56
C THR A 106 20.99 -10.68 -23.56
N GLY A 107 20.75 -10.49 -22.27
CA GLY A 107 21.51 -11.12 -21.19
C GLY A 107 20.78 -11.06 -19.85
N ILE A 108 21.20 -11.92 -18.92
CA ILE A 108 20.60 -12.04 -17.57
C ILE A 108 21.11 -10.95 -16.60
N LYS A 109 22.29 -10.39 -16.87
CA LYS A 109 22.94 -9.43 -15.97
C LYS A 109 22.54 -7.99 -16.27
N GLU A 110 22.93 -7.09 -15.38
CA GLU A 110 22.79 -5.65 -15.54
C GLU A 110 23.57 -5.11 -16.75
N ASN A 111 23.14 -3.97 -17.27
CA ASN A 111 23.81 -3.25 -18.34
C ASN A 111 24.96 -2.36 -17.81
N SER A 112 25.61 -1.64 -18.72
CA SER A 112 26.78 -0.83 -18.43
C SER A 112 26.55 0.30 -17.42
N LYS A 113 25.29 0.75 -17.18
CA LYS A 113 24.98 1.80 -16.21
C LYS A 113 25.18 1.36 -14.75
N PHE A 114 25.25 0.06 -14.52
CA PHE A 114 25.48 -0.55 -13.21
C PHE A 114 26.84 -1.25 -13.11
N GLN A 115 27.58 -1.33 -14.22
CA GLN A 115 28.93 -1.90 -14.29
C GLN A 115 29.95 -0.75 -14.25
N LYS A 116 30.22 -0.17 -13.08
CA LYS A 116 31.31 0.82 -12.96
C LYS A 116 32.62 0.23 -13.51
N ASN A 117 33.36 1.02 -14.29
CA ASN A 117 34.73 0.72 -14.70
C ASN A 117 35.63 0.85 -13.47
N GLY A 118 35.94 -0.26 -12.80
CA GLY A 118 36.76 -0.25 -11.60
C GLY A 118 38.10 0.45 -11.83
N GLU A 119 38.41 1.46 -11.01
CA GLU A 119 39.80 1.68 -10.64
C GLU A 119 40.28 0.40 -9.94
N LYS A 120 41.42 -0.12 -10.41
CA LYS A 120 42.00 -1.41 -10.05
C LYS A 120 42.10 -1.55 -8.52
N ASN A 121 41.12 -2.19 -7.85
CA ASN A 121 41.28 -3.04 -6.65
C ASN A 121 40.00 -3.44 -5.89
N GLU A 122 38.78 -3.12 -6.32
CA GLU A 122 37.57 -3.61 -5.62
C GLU A 122 37.03 -4.92 -6.23
N GLN A 123 36.84 -5.94 -5.38
CA GLN A 123 36.48 -7.31 -5.78
C GLN A 123 34.98 -7.51 -6.12
N VAL A 124 34.14 -6.50 -5.87
CA VAL A 124 32.69 -6.55 -6.12
C VAL A 124 32.30 -5.38 -7.04
N ILE A 125 31.92 -5.68 -8.28
CA ILE A 125 31.50 -4.72 -9.30
C ILE A 125 30.08 -5.11 -9.76
N GLY A 126 29.30 -4.17 -10.29
CA GLY A 126 27.99 -4.47 -10.90
C GLY A 126 26.82 -4.16 -9.98
N LEU A 127 25.65 -4.76 -10.29
CA LEU A 127 24.43 -4.60 -9.50
C LEU A 127 24.61 -4.99 -8.03
N LYS A 128 25.48 -5.98 -7.75
CA LYS A 128 25.78 -6.42 -6.38
C LYS A 128 26.33 -5.27 -5.51
N HIS A 129 27.22 -4.46 -6.05
CA HIS A 129 27.78 -3.34 -5.31
C HIS A 129 26.71 -2.31 -4.95
N VAL A 130 25.83 -1.97 -5.91
CA VAL A 130 24.71 -1.04 -5.67
C VAL A 130 23.76 -1.55 -4.58
N VAL A 131 23.45 -2.85 -4.59
CA VAL A 131 22.60 -3.47 -3.58
C VAL A 131 23.30 -3.54 -2.21
N ASP A 132 24.58 -3.92 -2.18
CA ASP A 132 25.36 -3.96 -0.94
C ASP A 132 25.47 -2.55 -0.33
N ASP A 133 25.74 -1.51 -1.13
CA ASP A 133 25.81 -0.11 -0.70
C ASP A 133 24.45 0.38 -0.17
N ALA A 134 23.35 0.13 -0.90
CA ALA A 134 22.00 0.47 -0.46
C ALA A 134 21.69 -0.15 0.93
N LYS A 135 22.07 -1.41 1.14
CA LYS A 135 21.83 -2.11 2.41
C LYS A 135 22.76 -1.65 3.53
N GLN A 136 24.04 -1.45 3.25
CA GLN A 136 25.06 -1.18 4.26
C GLN A 136 25.16 0.30 4.63
N CYS A 137 25.07 1.19 3.64
CA CYS A 137 25.24 2.64 3.82
C CYS A 137 23.90 3.33 4.12
N HIS A 138 22.80 2.87 3.51
CA HIS A 138 21.48 3.51 3.64
C HIS A 138 20.49 2.70 4.48
N ASN A 139 20.90 1.55 5.02
CA ASN A 139 20.04 0.64 5.80
C ASN A 139 18.74 0.28 5.04
N VAL A 140 18.81 0.13 3.71
CA VAL A 140 17.72 -0.46 2.92
C VAL A 140 17.57 -1.92 3.34
N LYS A 141 16.34 -2.38 3.56
CA LYS A 141 16.07 -3.76 4.01
C LYS A 141 15.75 -4.67 2.84
N TYR A 142 14.97 -4.17 1.88
CA TYR A 142 14.49 -4.92 0.74
C TYR A 142 14.83 -4.19 -0.55
N VAL A 143 15.51 -4.87 -1.47
CA VAL A 143 15.73 -4.38 -2.83
C VAL A 143 15.01 -5.29 -3.81
N TYR A 144 14.06 -4.74 -4.57
CA TYR A 144 13.43 -5.43 -5.68
C TYR A 144 13.94 -4.86 -6.99
N VAL A 145 13.95 -5.69 -8.04
CA VAL A 145 14.24 -5.24 -9.40
C VAL A 145 13.09 -5.56 -10.33
N TRP A 146 12.90 -4.71 -11.33
CA TRP A 146 11.84 -4.88 -12.32
C TRP A 146 12.25 -5.84 -13.44
N HIS A 147 11.31 -6.64 -13.95
CA HIS A 147 11.39 -7.24 -15.28
C HIS A 147 9.98 -7.53 -15.82
N ALA A 148 9.80 -7.61 -17.14
CA ALA A 148 8.54 -8.11 -17.71
C ALA A 148 8.42 -9.64 -17.54
N LEU A 149 7.21 -10.19 -17.54
CA LEU A 149 6.98 -11.64 -17.46
C LEU A 149 7.74 -12.39 -18.56
N ALA A 150 7.80 -11.82 -19.76
CA ALA A 150 8.52 -12.41 -20.89
C ALA A 150 10.04 -12.15 -20.89
N GLY A 151 10.58 -11.51 -19.85
CA GLY A 151 11.99 -11.15 -19.68
C GLY A 151 12.25 -9.65 -19.85
N TYR A 152 11.78 -9.07 -20.94
CA TYR A 152 11.71 -7.62 -21.19
C TYR A 152 10.44 -7.33 -22.01
N TRP A 153 10.15 -6.06 -22.35
CA TRP A 153 8.93 -5.68 -23.09
C TRP A 153 8.69 -6.53 -24.36
N GLY A 154 9.74 -6.74 -25.17
CA GLY A 154 9.69 -7.55 -26.39
C GLY A 154 10.05 -9.02 -26.19
N GLY A 155 10.21 -9.46 -24.94
CA GLY A 155 10.61 -10.82 -24.57
C GLY A 155 12.12 -11.05 -24.59
N VAL A 156 12.53 -12.32 -24.66
CA VAL A 156 13.95 -12.72 -24.76
C VAL A 156 14.39 -12.76 -26.22
N LYS A 157 15.60 -12.33 -26.55
CA LYS A 157 16.10 -12.41 -27.93
C LYS A 157 16.28 -13.88 -28.36
N PRO A 158 15.67 -14.33 -29.47
CA PRO A 158 15.95 -15.65 -30.04
C PRO A 158 17.42 -15.81 -30.40
N ALA A 159 18.01 -16.96 -30.05
CA ALA A 159 19.41 -17.27 -30.31
C ALA A 159 20.41 -16.19 -29.84
N ALA A 160 20.08 -15.47 -28.74
CA ALA A 160 21.07 -14.61 -28.09
C ALA A 160 22.22 -15.47 -27.54
N ALA A 161 23.45 -14.98 -27.68
CA ALA A 161 24.64 -15.69 -27.24
C ALA A 161 24.58 -16.01 -25.74
N GLY A 162 24.68 -17.28 -25.37
CA GLY A 162 24.60 -17.74 -23.98
C GLY A 162 23.18 -17.86 -23.42
N MET A 163 22.15 -17.68 -24.26
CA MET A 163 20.74 -17.82 -23.89
C MET A 163 20.01 -18.84 -24.79
N GLU A 164 20.73 -19.59 -25.62
CA GLU A 164 20.18 -20.53 -26.61
C GLU A 164 19.41 -21.68 -25.94
N HIS A 165 19.79 -22.07 -24.72
CA HIS A 165 19.18 -23.17 -23.96
C HIS A 165 17.73 -22.89 -23.51
N TYR A 166 17.27 -21.64 -23.62
CA TYR A 166 15.88 -21.26 -23.34
C TYR A 166 14.91 -21.60 -24.46
N ASP A 167 15.41 -21.96 -25.65
CA ASP A 167 14.59 -22.32 -26.82
C ASP A 167 13.56 -21.22 -27.16
N THR A 168 14.02 -19.98 -27.13
CA THR A 168 13.18 -18.80 -27.36
C THR A 168 12.84 -18.66 -28.84
N ALA A 169 11.56 -18.44 -29.14
CA ALA A 169 11.05 -18.21 -30.49
C ALA A 169 10.19 -16.95 -30.56
N LEU A 170 10.05 -16.38 -31.75
CA LEU A 170 9.09 -15.29 -31.95
C LEU A 170 7.67 -15.84 -31.95
N ALA A 171 6.83 -15.28 -31.10
CA ALA A 171 5.40 -15.50 -31.05
C ALA A 171 4.68 -14.17 -31.29
N TYR A 172 3.57 -14.21 -32.03
CA TYR A 172 2.86 -13.01 -32.45
C TYR A 172 1.53 -12.93 -31.70
N PRO A 173 1.31 -11.90 -30.86
CA PRO A 173 0.13 -11.80 -30.04
C PRO A 173 -1.13 -11.66 -30.89
N VAL A 174 -2.18 -12.41 -30.53
CA VAL A 174 -3.51 -12.30 -31.13
C VAL A 174 -4.49 -11.82 -30.08
N GLN A 175 -5.02 -10.60 -30.27
CA GLN A 175 -6.00 -10.02 -29.35
C GLN A 175 -7.42 -10.49 -29.66
N SER A 176 -8.24 -10.62 -28.62
CA SER A 176 -9.67 -10.91 -28.80
C SER A 176 -10.43 -9.67 -29.28
N PRO A 177 -11.54 -9.82 -30.04
CA PRO A 177 -12.36 -8.69 -30.45
C PRO A 177 -12.87 -7.82 -29.29
N GLY A 178 -13.11 -8.43 -28.12
CA GLY A 178 -13.53 -7.72 -26.91
C GLY A 178 -12.44 -6.82 -26.34
N VAL A 179 -11.18 -7.29 -26.32
CA VAL A 179 -10.02 -6.49 -25.88
C VAL A 179 -9.78 -5.32 -26.83
N VAL A 180 -9.74 -5.60 -28.15
CA VAL A 180 -9.53 -4.57 -29.19
C VAL A 180 -10.64 -3.50 -29.14
N GLY A 181 -11.90 -3.91 -28.92
CA GLY A 181 -13.02 -2.97 -28.78
C GLY A 181 -12.96 -2.12 -27.52
N ASN A 182 -12.30 -2.58 -26.46
CA ASN A 182 -12.16 -1.83 -25.22
C ASN A 182 -11.04 -0.79 -25.27
N GLN A 183 -9.83 -1.18 -25.69
CA GLN A 183 -8.67 -0.29 -25.81
C GLN A 183 -7.74 -0.81 -26.90
N PRO A 184 -7.59 -0.08 -28.03
CA PRO A 184 -6.47 -0.28 -28.94
C PRO A 184 -5.17 0.02 -28.20
N ASP A 185 -4.19 -0.87 -28.32
CA ASP A 185 -2.94 -0.79 -27.55
C ASP A 185 -1.75 -0.78 -28.50
N VAL A 186 -1.00 0.34 -28.49
CA VAL A 186 0.19 0.54 -29.33
C VAL A 186 1.28 -0.49 -29.05
N VAL A 187 1.35 -1.00 -27.81
CA VAL A 187 2.27 -2.07 -27.42
C VAL A 187 1.92 -3.34 -28.17
N MET A 188 0.64 -3.70 -28.19
CA MET A 188 0.15 -4.90 -28.85
C MET A 188 0.27 -4.81 -30.36
N ASP A 189 -0.03 -3.65 -30.94
CA ASP A 189 0.17 -3.37 -32.36
C ASP A 189 1.64 -3.57 -32.76
N SER A 190 2.57 -3.00 -31.99
CA SER A 190 4.01 -3.18 -32.20
C SER A 190 4.44 -4.64 -32.12
N LEU A 191 4.01 -5.37 -31.09
CA LEU A 191 4.37 -6.78 -30.89
C LEU A 191 3.72 -7.70 -31.94
N SER A 192 2.55 -7.35 -32.48
CA SER A 192 1.91 -8.09 -33.57
C SER A 192 2.72 -8.06 -34.87
N ILE A 193 3.50 -7.00 -35.09
CA ILE A 193 4.37 -6.84 -36.26
C ILE A 193 5.76 -7.44 -35.99
N HIS A 194 6.35 -7.09 -34.85
CA HIS A 194 7.75 -7.42 -34.55
C HIS A 194 7.94 -8.77 -33.85
N GLY A 195 6.88 -9.34 -33.27
CA GLY A 195 6.88 -10.56 -32.48
C GLY A 195 7.44 -10.38 -31.07
N LEU A 196 6.88 -11.12 -30.11
CA LEU A 196 7.43 -11.28 -28.76
C LEU A 196 8.39 -12.47 -28.74
N GLY A 197 9.57 -12.30 -28.13
CA GLY A 197 10.49 -13.39 -27.84
C GLY A 197 10.00 -14.26 -26.70
N LEU A 198 9.22 -15.30 -27.03
CA LEU A 198 8.61 -16.21 -26.07
C LEU A 198 9.58 -17.36 -25.74
N VAL A 199 10.01 -17.43 -24.48
CA VAL A 199 10.76 -18.58 -23.95
C VAL A 199 9.87 -19.83 -24.02
N HIS A 200 10.41 -20.97 -24.47
CA HIS A 200 9.59 -22.17 -24.57
C HIS A 200 8.98 -22.55 -23.20
N PRO A 201 7.68 -22.90 -23.08
CA PRO A 201 7.02 -23.12 -21.78
C PRO A 201 7.65 -24.21 -20.90
N LYS A 202 8.31 -25.20 -21.52
CA LYS A 202 9.08 -26.25 -20.79
C LYS A 202 10.44 -25.78 -20.27
N LYS A 203 10.89 -24.58 -20.65
CA LYS A 203 12.20 -23.99 -20.32
C LYS A 203 12.09 -22.72 -19.49
N VAL A 204 10.88 -22.14 -19.38
CA VAL A 204 10.66 -20.86 -18.69
C VAL A 204 11.03 -20.89 -17.20
N PHE A 205 10.89 -22.02 -16.51
CA PHE A 205 11.43 -22.16 -15.15
C PHE A 205 12.95 -21.98 -15.10
N ASN A 206 13.69 -22.54 -16.06
CA ASN A 206 15.15 -22.39 -16.09
C ASN A 206 15.52 -20.92 -16.32
N PHE A 207 14.80 -20.23 -17.21
CA PHE A 207 14.98 -18.80 -17.44
C PHE A 207 14.76 -17.98 -16.17
N TYR A 208 13.59 -18.10 -15.52
CA TYR A 208 13.34 -17.38 -14.27
C TYR A 208 14.31 -17.76 -13.17
N ASN A 209 14.65 -19.04 -13.05
CA ASN A 209 15.55 -19.49 -11.99
C ASN A 209 16.97 -18.99 -12.19
N GLU A 210 17.47 -18.93 -13.43
CA GLU A 210 18.79 -18.36 -13.71
C GLU A 210 18.81 -16.84 -13.45
N LEU A 211 17.76 -16.12 -13.90
CA LEU A 211 17.60 -14.69 -13.62
C LEU A 211 17.51 -14.41 -12.11
N HIS A 212 16.61 -15.08 -11.40
CA HIS A 212 16.40 -14.81 -9.99
C HIS A 212 17.57 -15.31 -9.12
N ALA A 213 18.26 -16.39 -9.51
CA ALA A 213 19.47 -16.82 -8.80
C ALA A 213 20.60 -15.79 -8.96
N TYR A 214 20.74 -15.18 -10.14
CA TYR A 214 21.66 -14.07 -10.33
C TYR A 214 21.32 -12.90 -9.42
N LEU A 215 20.07 -12.44 -9.45
CA LEU A 215 19.59 -11.34 -8.62
C LEU A 215 19.77 -11.61 -7.11
N ALA A 216 19.39 -12.80 -6.65
CA ALA A 216 19.60 -13.21 -5.27
C ALA A 216 21.09 -13.23 -4.89
N SER A 217 21.99 -13.61 -5.82
CA SER A 217 23.44 -13.54 -5.60
C SER A 217 23.98 -12.11 -5.48
N CYS A 218 23.28 -11.14 -6.07
CA CYS A 218 23.53 -9.70 -5.88
C CYS A 218 22.93 -9.17 -4.57
N GLY A 219 22.18 -9.97 -3.81
CA GLY A 219 21.51 -9.55 -2.58
C GLY A 219 20.12 -8.97 -2.80
N VAL A 220 19.54 -9.06 -4.00
CA VAL A 220 18.15 -8.65 -4.29
C VAL A 220 17.18 -9.60 -3.58
N ASP A 221 16.12 -9.04 -3.00
CA ASP A 221 15.16 -9.74 -2.14
C ASP A 221 13.85 -10.13 -2.84
N GLY A 222 13.63 -9.63 -4.06
CA GLY A 222 12.44 -9.91 -4.85
C GLY A 222 12.39 -9.18 -6.18
N VAL A 223 11.25 -9.28 -6.86
CA VAL A 223 11.05 -8.68 -8.19
C VAL A 223 9.70 -7.98 -8.34
N LYS A 224 9.65 -6.96 -9.19
CA LYS A 224 8.41 -6.40 -9.74
C LYS A 224 8.24 -6.95 -11.16
N VAL A 225 7.16 -7.70 -11.40
CA VAL A 225 6.95 -8.46 -12.65
C VAL A 225 5.80 -7.88 -13.46
N ASP A 226 6.15 -7.23 -14.57
CA ASP A 226 5.22 -6.48 -15.42
C ASP A 226 4.73 -7.27 -16.64
N ALA A 227 3.78 -6.66 -17.37
CA ALA A 227 3.25 -7.15 -18.63
C ALA A 227 2.69 -8.59 -18.59
N GLN A 228 2.18 -9.06 -17.44
CA GLN A 228 1.79 -10.47 -17.31
C GLN A 228 0.63 -10.88 -18.21
N ASN A 229 -0.31 -9.97 -18.49
CA ASN A 229 -1.45 -10.20 -19.37
C ASN A 229 -1.05 -10.52 -20.82
N ILE A 230 0.17 -10.20 -21.27
CA ILE A 230 0.61 -10.48 -22.65
C ILE A 230 0.48 -11.95 -23.02
N ILE A 231 0.71 -12.83 -22.04
CA ILE A 231 0.79 -14.28 -22.24
C ILE A 231 -0.56 -14.88 -22.66
N GLU A 232 -1.67 -14.21 -22.33
CA GLU A 232 -3.01 -14.63 -22.77
C GLU A 232 -3.12 -14.67 -24.29
N THR A 233 -2.39 -13.80 -24.99
CA THR A 233 -2.48 -13.62 -26.45
C THR A 233 -1.57 -14.55 -27.25
N LEU A 234 -0.80 -15.41 -26.57
CA LEU A 234 0.30 -16.17 -27.16
C LEU A 234 0.10 -17.70 -27.05
N GLY A 235 -1.10 -18.16 -26.69
CA GLY A 235 -1.39 -19.57 -26.45
C GLY A 235 -1.35 -20.48 -27.69
N ALA A 236 -1.27 -19.94 -28.90
CA ALA A 236 -1.22 -20.71 -30.15
C ALA A 236 0.02 -21.63 -30.16
N GLY A 237 -0.18 -22.91 -30.44
CA GLY A 237 0.90 -23.92 -30.41
C GLY A 237 1.31 -24.41 -29.00
N HIS A 238 0.74 -23.85 -27.93
CA HIS A 238 1.12 -24.15 -26.53
C HIS A 238 -0.03 -24.68 -25.66
N GLY A 239 -1.05 -25.29 -26.28
CA GLY A 239 -2.22 -25.83 -25.57
C GLY A 239 -3.30 -24.79 -25.23
N GLY A 240 -3.19 -23.58 -25.78
CA GLY A 240 -4.11 -22.48 -25.54
C GLY A 240 -3.73 -21.59 -24.36
N ARG A 241 -4.40 -20.43 -24.25
CA ARG A 241 -4.07 -19.37 -23.27
C ARG A 241 -3.96 -19.88 -21.84
N VAL A 242 -4.94 -20.68 -21.39
CA VAL A 242 -4.97 -21.22 -20.01
C VAL A 242 -3.75 -22.09 -19.70
N SER A 243 -3.34 -22.95 -20.64
CA SER A 243 -2.19 -23.86 -20.47
C SER A 243 -0.88 -23.09 -20.40
N LEU A 244 -0.73 -22.11 -21.30
CA LEU A 244 0.46 -21.25 -21.35
C LEU A 244 0.58 -20.38 -20.10
N THR A 245 -0.48 -19.65 -19.74
CA THR A 245 -0.54 -18.80 -18.54
C THR A 245 -0.19 -19.60 -17.30
N ARG A 246 -0.80 -20.78 -17.11
CA ARG A 246 -0.50 -21.63 -15.95
C ARG A 246 0.96 -22.08 -15.91
N SER A 247 1.54 -22.44 -17.06
CA SER A 247 2.96 -22.86 -17.12
C SER A 247 3.90 -21.72 -16.71
N TYR A 248 3.63 -20.50 -17.17
CA TYR A 248 4.40 -19.31 -16.82
C TYR A 248 4.26 -18.93 -15.35
N HIS A 249 3.03 -18.90 -14.81
CA HIS A 249 2.80 -18.59 -13.40
C HIS A 249 3.46 -19.62 -12.47
N GLN A 250 3.31 -20.92 -12.76
CA GLN A 250 3.93 -21.97 -11.94
C GLN A 250 5.46 -21.87 -11.96
N ALA A 251 6.05 -21.59 -13.12
CA ALA A 251 7.49 -21.40 -13.24
C ALA A 251 7.98 -20.15 -12.51
N LEU A 252 7.23 -19.05 -12.60
CA LEU A 252 7.53 -17.81 -11.88
C LEU A 252 7.50 -18.05 -10.37
N GLU A 253 6.39 -18.56 -9.83
CA GLU A 253 6.23 -18.81 -8.39
C GLU A 253 7.28 -19.81 -7.88
N ALA A 254 7.58 -20.87 -8.63
CA ALA A 254 8.62 -21.82 -8.26
C ALA A 254 10.02 -21.17 -8.20
N SER A 255 10.31 -20.23 -9.11
CA SER A 255 11.56 -19.47 -9.07
C SER A 255 11.60 -18.47 -7.90
N ILE A 256 10.50 -17.77 -7.62
CA ILE A 256 10.38 -16.86 -6.47
C ILE A 256 10.62 -17.64 -5.18
N ALA A 257 9.91 -18.74 -4.96
CA ALA A 257 10.04 -19.55 -3.76
C ALA A 257 11.45 -20.11 -3.55
N ARG A 258 12.20 -20.36 -4.64
CA ARG A 258 13.56 -20.87 -4.58
C ARG A 258 14.60 -19.79 -4.23
N ASN A 259 14.41 -18.56 -4.72
CA ASN A 259 15.44 -17.53 -4.67
C ASN A 259 15.14 -16.40 -3.67
N PHE A 260 13.87 -16.18 -3.32
CA PHE A 260 13.42 -15.08 -2.48
C PHE A 260 12.60 -15.61 -1.28
N PRO A 261 13.24 -15.86 -0.11
CA PRO A 261 12.60 -16.52 1.03
C PRO A 261 11.43 -15.74 1.63
N ASP A 262 11.36 -14.43 1.35
CA ASP A 262 10.26 -13.58 1.82
C ASP A 262 9.07 -13.49 0.86
N ASN A 263 8.99 -14.37 -0.14
CA ASN A 263 7.95 -14.35 -1.17
C ASN A 263 7.94 -13.02 -1.95
N GLY A 264 9.15 -12.54 -2.29
CA GLY A 264 9.33 -11.21 -2.85
C GLY A 264 8.91 -11.10 -4.32
N CYS A 265 7.65 -10.76 -4.55
CA CYS A 265 7.09 -10.55 -5.89
C CYS A 265 5.93 -9.56 -5.86
N ILE A 266 5.99 -8.51 -6.69
CA ILE A 266 4.86 -7.63 -7.03
C ILE A 266 4.39 -8.00 -8.43
N ALA A 267 3.16 -8.47 -8.58
CA ALA A 267 2.59 -8.80 -9.88
C ALA A 267 1.85 -7.60 -10.50
N CYS A 268 2.28 -7.16 -11.68
CA CYS A 268 1.70 -6.02 -12.38
C CYS A 268 1.10 -6.44 -13.72
N MET A 269 0.08 -5.70 -14.16
CA MET A 269 -0.66 -5.98 -15.41
C MET A 269 -1.10 -7.45 -15.49
N CYS A 270 -1.60 -8.01 -14.38
CA CYS A 270 -1.87 -9.45 -14.23
C CYS A 270 -3.35 -9.78 -13.99
N HIS A 271 -4.26 -8.85 -14.33
CA HIS A 271 -5.68 -8.94 -13.95
C HIS A 271 -6.53 -9.88 -14.82
N ASN A 272 -5.93 -10.59 -15.79
CA ASN A 272 -6.64 -11.62 -16.53
C ASN A 272 -7.04 -12.78 -15.59
N THR A 273 -8.20 -13.38 -15.83
CA THR A 273 -8.74 -14.44 -14.96
C THR A 273 -7.90 -15.72 -14.98
N ASP A 274 -7.22 -16.03 -16.09
CA ASP A 274 -6.35 -17.21 -16.19
C ASP A 274 -5.15 -17.09 -15.23
N GLY A 275 -4.60 -15.89 -15.06
CA GLY A 275 -3.49 -15.58 -14.16
C GLY A 275 -3.92 -15.54 -12.71
N ILE A 276 -5.01 -14.81 -12.41
CA ILE A 276 -5.58 -14.72 -11.05
C ILE A 276 -5.92 -16.12 -10.51
N TYR A 277 -6.56 -16.98 -11.32
CA TYR A 277 -6.89 -18.35 -10.93
C TYR A 277 -5.71 -19.32 -11.00
N SER A 278 -4.50 -18.85 -11.27
CA SER A 278 -3.27 -19.67 -11.26
C SER A 278 -2.26 -19.25 -10.17
N ALA A 279 -2.52 -18.18 -9.41
CA ALA A 279 -1.58 -17.63 -8.42
C ALA A 279 -1.72 -18.30 -7.04
N LYS A 280 -0.81 -19.23 -6.70
CA LYS A 280 -0.81 -19.93 -5.41
C LYS A 280 -0.01 -19.21 -4.33
N GLN A 281 1.12 -18.60 -4.70
CA GLN A 281 2.10 -18.06 -3.76
C GLN A 281 2.23 -16.55 -3.88
N THR A 282 2.25 -16.00 -5.10
CA THR A 282 2.40 -14.56 -5.32
C THR A 282 1.31 -13.82 -4.55
N ALA A 283 1.76 -12.90 -3.67
CA ALA A 283 0.92 -12.33 -2.64
C ALA A 283 0.60 -10.85 -2.83
N VAL A 284 1.26 -10.15 -3.77
CA VAL A 284 1.05 -8.71 -4.02
C VAL A 284 0.69 -8.47 -5.48
N VAL A 285 -0.32 -7.63 -5.72
CA VAL A 285 -0.81 -7.28 -7.06
C VAL A 285 -0.98 -5.76 -7.20
N ARG A 286 -0.39 -5.15 -8.22
CA ARG A 286 -0.69 -3.75 -8.58
C ARG A 286 -2.16 -3.65 -8.96
N ALA A 287 -2.91 -2.75 -8.32
CA ALA A 287 -4.36 -2.61 -8.50
C ALA A 287 -4.77 -1.41 -9.38
N SER A 288 -3.80 -0.73 -9.97
CA SER A 288 -4.00 0.39 -10.90
C SER A 288 -3.27 0.17 -12.23
N ASP A 289 -3.60 1.04 -13.19
CA ASP A 289 -2.66 1.49 -14.21
C ASP A 289 -1.52 2.31 -13.55
N ASP A 290 -0.56 2.79 -14.32
CA ASP A 290 0.51 3.62 -13.79
C ASP A 290 -0.02 4.92 -13.16
N PHE A 291 0.67 5.40 -12.13
CA PHE A 291 0.52 6.78 -11.67
C PHE A 291 1.04 7.74 -12.74
N TYR A 292 0.18 8.62 -13.27
CA TYR A 292 0.53 9.60 -14.30
C TYR A 292 0.66 11.01 -13.72
N PRO A 293 1.82 11.40 -13.15
CA PRO A 293 1.99 12.68 -12.44
C PRO A 293 1.74 13.92 -13.31
N ARG A 294 1.80 13.79 -14.63
CA ARG A 294 1.62 14.90 -15.58
C ARG A 294 0.23 14.95 -16.21
N ASP A 295 -0.63 13.98 -15.92
CA ASP A 295 -2.01 13.97 -16.39
C ASP A 295 -2.95 14.34 -15.24
N PRO A 296 -3.44 15.59 -15.17
CA PRO A 296 -4.34 16.02 -14.11
C PRO A 296 -5.64 15.18 -14.04
N ALA A 297 -6.07 14.62 -15.17
CA ALA A 297 -7.28 13.81 -15.25
C ALA A 297 -7.12 12.45 -14.53
N SER A 298 -5.88 12.00 -14.29
CA SER A 298 -5.59 10.70 -13.70
C SER A 298 -5.81 10.64 -12.18
N HIS A 299 -5.65 11.74 -11.45
CA HIS A 299 -5.52 11.70 -9.98
C HIS A 299 -6.78 11.24 -9.26
N THR A 300 -7.95 11.80 -9.60
CA THR A 300 -9.21 11.39 -8.96
C THR A 300 -9.64 9.99 -9.39
N ILE A 301 -9.36 9.63 -10.65
CA ILE A 301 -9.66 8.30 -11.20
C ILE A 301 -8.77 7.24 -10.59
N HIS A 302 -7.50 7.55 -10.29
CA HIS A 302 -6.57 6.60 -9.68
C HIS A 302 -7.12 6.09 -8.36
N ILE A 303 -7.48 6.99 -7.44
CA ILE A 303 -7.98 6.63 -6.11
C ILE A 303 -9.30 5.86 -6.19
N SER A 304 -10.23 6.27 -7.07
CA SER A 304 -11.45 5.48 -7.27
C SER A 304 -11.12 4.11 -7.84
N SER A 305 -10.35 4.02 -8.92
CA SER A 305 -10.01 2.75 -9.57
C SER A 305 -9.33 1.76 -8.62
N VAL A 306 -8.32 2.18 -7.85
CA VAL A 306 -7.63 1.27 -6.89
C VAL A 306 -8.55 0.77 -5.80
N ALA A 307 -9.45 1.62 -5.27
CA ALA A 307 -10.40 1.22 -4.24
C ALA A 307 -11.39 0.18 -4.78
N TYR A 308 -11.99 0.42 -5.94
CA TYR A 308 -12.92 -0.52 -6.57
C TYR A 308 -12.24 -1.81 -7.01
N ASN A 309 -11.03 -1.74 -7.59
CA ASN A 309 -10.27 -2.94 -7.97
C ASN A 309 -9.88 -3.78 -6.75
N THR A 310 -9.58 -3.12 -5.63
CA THR A 310 -9.25 -3.78 -4.36
C THR A 310 -10.39 -4.64 -3.83
N LEU A 311 -11.66 -4.30 -4.11
CA LEU A 311 -12.81 -5.13 -3.73
C LEU A 311 -12.71 -6.56 -4.27
N PHE A 312 -12.23 -6.73 -5.50
CA PHE A 312 -12.08 -8.03 -6.14
C PHE A 312 -10.67 -8.61 -5.94
N LEU A 313 -9.63 -7.83 -6.27
CA LEU A 313 -8.24 -8.27 -6.20
C LEU A 313 -7.81 -8.64 -4.78
N GLY A 314 -8.37 -7.96 -3.79
CA GLY A 314 -8.11 -8.21 -2.38
C GLY A 314 -8.42 -9.64 -1.93
N GLU A 315 -9.31 -10.38 -2.60
CA GLU A 315 -9.56 -11.79 -2.24
C GLU A 315 -8.44 -12.74 -2.73
N PHE A 316 -7.61 -12.30 -3.67
CA PHE A 316 -6.56 -13.12 -4.26
C PHE A 316 -5.16 -12.74 -3.76
N MET A 317 -4.88 -11.45 -3.63
CA MET A 317 -3.56 -10.88 -3.32
C MET A 317 -3.73 -9.56 -2.56
N GLN A 318 -2.69 -9.11 -1.86
CA GLN A 318 -2.63 -7.77 -1.28
C GLN A 318 -2.50 -6.73 -2.41
N PRO A 319 -3.47 -5.82 -2.55
CA PRO A 319 -3.39 -4.77 -3.54
C PRO A 319 -2.26 -3.79 -3.22
N ASP A 320 -1.48 -3.49 -4.24
CA ASP A 320 -0.50 -2.42 -4.31
C ASP A 320 -1.12 -1.26 -5.10
N TRP A 321 -1.14 -0.07 -4.50
CA TRP A 321 -1.81 1.11 -5.05
C TRP A 321 -0.88 2.01 -5.88
N ASP A 322 0.31 1.48 -6.19
CA ASP A 322 1.36 2.10 -6.99
C ASP A 322 2.11 3.25 -6.30
N MET A 323 3.26 3.62 -6.87
CA MET A 323 4.01 4.80 -6.45
C MET A 323 3.19 6.09 -6.57
N PHE A 324 3.66 7.15 -5.92
CA PHE A 324 3.19 8.52 -6.15
C PHE A 324 4.32 9.53 -5.95
N HIS A 325 4.06 10.79 -6.29
CA HIS A 325 4.98 11.90 -6.00
C HIS A 325 4.61 12.59 -4.69
N SER A 326 5.56 12.76 -3.78
CA SER A 326 5.34 13.50 -2.54
C SER A 326 5.29 15.02 -2.77
N LEU A 327 6.04 15.51 -3.76
CA LEU A 327 6.02 16.91 -4.17
C LEU A 327 5.13 17.11 -5.40
N HIS A 328 3.82 17.15 -5.17
CA HIS A 328 2.81 17.30 -6.22
C HIS A 328 1.53 17.98 -5.68
N PRO A 329 0.76 18.75 -6.47
CA PRO A 329 -0.49 19.37 -6.01
C PRO A 329 -1.52 18.39 -5.43
N ALA A 330 -1.56 17.16 -5.94
CA ALA A 330 -2.42 16.09 -5.43
C ALA A 330 -1.72 15.15 -4.42
N ALA A 331 -0.50 15.45 -3.97
CA ALA A 331 0.31 14.53 -3.17
C ALA A 331 -0.35 14.18 -1.83
N GLU A 332 -0.92 15.16 -1.13
CA GLU A 332 -1.57 14.93 0.16
C GLU A 332 -2.79 14.00 0.02
N TYR A 333 -3.57 14.19 -1.06
CA TYR A 333 -4.72 13.34 -1.42
C TYR A 333 -4.29 11.89 -1.69
N HIS A 334 -3.21 11.69 -2.45
CA HIS A 334 -2.66 10.36 -2.74
C HIS A 334 -2.03 9.69 -1.50
N GLY A 335 -1.35 10.46 -0.65
CA GLY A 335 -0.74 9.98 0.58
C GLY A 335 -1.80 9.51 1.58
N ALA A 336 -2.84 10.32 1.81
CA ALA A 336 -3.95 9.98 2.70
C ALA A 336 -4.66 8.68 2.27
N ALA A 337 -4.92 8.51 0.97
CA ALA A 337 -5.52 7.29 0.45
C ALA A 337 -4.65 6.04 0.68
N ARG A 338 -3.34 6.12 0.40
CA ARG A 338 -2.41 5.00 0.61
C ARG A 338 -2.22 4.65 2.09
N ALA A 339 -2.25 5.63 2.98
CA ALA A 339 -2.15 5.41 4.43
C ALA A 339 -3.24 4.46 4.96
N ILE A 340 -4.45 4.54 4.40
CA ILE A 340 -5.59 3.72 4.80
C ILE A 340 -5.88 2.56 3.82
N GLY A 341 -5.17 2.47 2.70
CA GLY A 341 -5.39 1.44 1.67
C GLY A 341 -4.88 0.06 2.07
N GLY A 342 -4.07 -0.04 3.13
CA GLY A 342 -3.42 -1.27 3.57
C GLY A 342 -2.38 -1.81 2.58
N CYS A 343 -1.97 -0.99 1.62
CA CYS A 343 -0.97 -1.29 0.60
C CYS A 343 0.45 -0.90 1.04
N ALA A 344 1.45 -1.22 0.23
CA ALA A 344 2.78 -0.61 0.36
C ALA A 344 2.68 0.91 0.15
N ILE A 345 3.59 1.66 0.77
CA ILE A 345 3.73 3.10 0.56
C ILE A 345 5.15 3.35 0.05
N TYR A 346 5.25 3.73 -1.22
CA TYR A 346 6.52 4.13 -1.81
C TYR A 346 6.32 5.29 -2.77
N VAL A 347 7.33 6.16 -2.86
CA VAL A 347 7.33 7.30 -3.77
C VAL A 347 8.22 7.04 -4.97
N SER A 348 8.10 7.89 -5.99
CA SER A 348 8.98 7.86 -7.16
C SER A 348 9.57 9.24 -7.49
N ASP A 349 9.69 10.09 -6.46
CA ASP A 349 10.27 11.43 -6.58
C ASP A 349 11.70 11.37 -7.12
N LYS A 350 12.09 12.42 -7.85
CA LYS A 350 13.49 12.67 -8.20
C LYS A 350 14.29 13.01 -6.94
N PRO A 351 15.57 12.61 -6.85
CA PRO A 351 16.45 13.04 -5.76
C PRO A 351 16.37 14.56 -5.54
N GLY A 352 16.26 14.97 -4.28
CA GLY A 352 16.15 16.38 -3.87
C GLY A 352 14.80 17.04 -4.15
N ASN A 353 13.80 16.32 -4.68
CA ASN A 353 12.47 16.85 -4.99
C ASN A 353 11.39 16.18 -4.13
N HIS A 354 11.56 16.26 -2.82
CA HIS A 354 10.70 15.61 -1.83
C HIS A 354 9.89 16.62 -1.02
N ASN A 355 8.71 16.22 -0.58
CA ASN A 355 7.94 16.93 0.43
C ASN A 355 8.02 16.16 1.77
N PHE A 356 9.03 16.49 2.59
CA PHE A 356 9.25 15.80 3.86
C PHE A 356 8.15 16.05 4.90
N ASP A 357 7.45 17.18 4.83
CA ASP A 357 6.31 17.46 5.72
C ASP A 357 5.15 16.50 5.43
N LEU A 358 4.93 16.17 4.16
CA LEU A 358 3.98 15.12 3.77
C LEU A 358 4.50 13.73 4.15
N LEU A 359 5.75 13.41 3.82
CA LEU A 359 6.30 12.08 4.07
C LEU A 359 6.30 11.73 5.57
N LYS A 360 6.56 12.69 6.47
CA LYS A 360 6.50 12.49 7.93
C LYS A 360 5.09 12.22 8.48
N LYS A 361 4.03 12.41 7.68
CA LYS A 361 2.65 11.98 8.02
C LYS A 361 2.40 10.50 7.70
N LEU A 362 3.32 9.86 6.96
CA LEU A 362 3.24 8.48 6.47
C LEU A 362 4.32 7.58 7.08
N VAL A 363 5.53 8.13 7.25
CA VAL A 363 6.77 7.40 7.54
C VAL A 363 7.26 7.75 8.94
N LEU A 364 7.48 6.72 9.76
CA LEU A 364 8.12 6.86 11.06
C LEU A 364 9.65 7.06 10.90
N PRO A 365 10.36 7.61 11.90
CA PRO A 365 11.80 7.88 11.77
C PRO A 365 12.68 6.67 11.43
N ASP A 366 12.23 5.46 11.78
CA ASP A 366 12.93 4.22 11.43
C ASP A 366 12.70 3.78 9.97
N GLY A 367 11.83 4.47 9.23
CA GLY A 367 11.42 4.16 7.86
C GLY A 367 10.25 3.18 7.76
N SER A 368 9.66 2.77 8.89
CA SER A 368 8.46 1.93 8.90
C SER A 368 7.18 2.76 8.69
N VAL A 369 6.08 2.08 8.30
CA VAL A 369 4.78 2.73 8.10
C VAL A 369 3.70 2.15 9.02
N LEU A 370 2.72 2.98 9.35
CA LEU A 370 1.50 2.56 10.07
C LEU A 370 0.47 1.98 9.11
N ARG A 371 0.78 0.86 8.46
CA ARG A 371 -0.11 0.23 7.47
C ARG A 371 -1.38 -0.33 8.10
N ALA A 372 -2.54 -0.05 7.51
CA ALA A 372 -3.81 -0.66 7.89
C ALA A 372 -3.87 -2.17 7.53
N GLN A 373 -4.71 -2.94 8.21
CA GLN A 373 -4.62 -4.42 8.19
C GLN A 373 -5.20 -5.07 6.94
N LEU A 374 -6.30 -4.56 6.42
CA LEU A 374 -7.01 -5.15 5.28
C LEU A 374 -6.66 -4.40 3.99
N PRO A 375 -6.97 -4.95 2.81
CA PRO A 375 -7.06 -4.12 1.62
C PRO A 375 -8.20 -3.10 1.77
N GLY A 376 -7.91 -1.82 1.54
CA GLY A 376 -8.88 -0.73 1.68
C GLY A 376 -10.00 -0.80 0.63
N ARG A 377 -11.25 -0.79 1.06
CA ARG A 377 -12.43 -1.03 0.20
C ARG A 377 -13.40 0.13 0.25
N PRO A 378 -14.20 0.36 -0.81
CA PRO A 378 -15.32 1.27 -0.73
C PRO A 378 -16.29 0.85 0.38
N THR A 379 -16.88 1.81 1.08
CA THR A 379 -17.97 1.55 2.03
C THR A 379 -19.20 1.02 1.31
N LEU A 380 -20.12 0.41 2.06
CA LEU A 380 -21.33 -0.22 1.52
C LEU A 380 -22.14 0.71 0.60
N ASP A 381 -22.30 1.98 1.00
CA ASP A 381 -23.02 3.00 0.24
C ASP A 381 -22.24 3.52 -0.98
N SER A 382 -20.92 3.32 -1.01
CA SER A 382 -20.09 3.66 -2.16
C SER A 382 -20.12 2.57 -3.25
N LEU A 383 -20.37 1.29 -2.93
CA LEU A 383 -20.15 0.15 -3.86
C LEU A 383 -20.78 0.26 -5.25
N PHE A 384 -21.90 0.97 -5.38
CA PHE A 384 -22.62 1.16 -6.66
C PHE A 384 -22.71 2.63 -7.09
N ALA A 385 -21.98 3.52 -6.43
CA ALA A 385 -21.88 4.92 -6.79
C ALA A 385 -20.84 5.14 -7.91
N ASP A 386 -20.94 6.27 -8.63
CA ASP A 386 -19.89 6.70 -9.55
C ASP A 386 -19.26 7.99 -9.00
N PRO A 387 -18.33 7.88 -8.01
CA PRO A 387 -17.81 9.02 -7.28
C PRO A 387 -16.96 9.95 -8.15
N ALA A 388 -16.71 9.59 -9.41
CA ALA A 388 -15.94 10.36 -10.35
C ALA A 388 -16.81 11.20 -11.31
N ARG A 389 -18.09 10.87 -11.46
CA ARG A 389 -18.96 11.43 -12.51
C ARG A 389 -20.38 11.78 -12.11
N ASP A 390 -20.92 11.22 -11.02
CA ASP A 390 -22.33 11.40 -10.68
C ASP A 390 -22.67 12.78 -10.09
N GLY A 391 -21.67 13.62 -9.82
CA GLY A 391 -21.83 14.96 -9.24
C GLY A 391 -22.44 14.99 -7.84
N THR A 392 -22.53 13.86 -7.14
CA THR A 392 -23.23 13.75 -5.85
C THR A 392 -22.51 12.90 -4.82
N SER A 393 -21.79 11.86 -5.22
CA SER A 393 -21.17 10.90 -4.30
C SER A 393 -19.73 11.26 -3.98
N LEU A 394 -19.42 11.23 -2.69
CA LEU A 394 -18.05 11.14 -2.18
C LEU A 394 -17.63 9.67 -2.16
N LEU A 395 -16.38 9.37 -2.52
CA LEU A 395 -15.82 8.04 -2.32
C LEU A 395 -15.43 7.89 -0.85
N LYS A 396 -16.02 6.91 -0.15
CA LYS A 396 -15.59 6.52 1.19
C LYS A 396 -14.85 5.20 1.12
N ILE A 397 -13.66 5.15 1.70
CA ILE A 397 -12.80 3.96 1.76
C ILE A 397 -12.63 3.58 3.22
N TRP A 398 -12.95 2.34 3.59
CA TRP A 398 -12.79 1.86 4.96
C TRP A 398 -11.66 0.83 5.09
N ASN A 399 -11.09 0.79 6.29
CA ASN A 399 -10.13 -0.21 6.74
C ASN A 399 -10.14 -0.32 8.27
N VAL A 400 -9.34 -1.24 8.81
CA VAL A 400 -9.15 -1.44 10.24
C VAL A 400 -7.69 -1.47 10.64
N ASN A 401 -7.44 -1.06 11.87
CA ASN A 401 -6.22 -1.26 12.62
C ASN A 401 -6.47 -2.30 13.73
N LYS A 402 -5.44 -2.63 14.52
CA LYS A 402 -5.56 -3.63 15.61
C LYS A 402 -6.64 -3.26 16.64
N CYS A 403 -6.81 -1.98 16.93
CA CYS A 403 -7.72 -1.49 17.98
C CYS A 403 -8.73 -0.44 17.50
N THR A 404 -8.67 0.01 16.24
CA THR A 404 -9.53 1.09 15.71
C THR A 404 -9.95 0.84 14.27
N GLY A 405 -10.99 1.53 13.81
CA GLY A 405 -11.38 1.61 12.41
C GLY A 405 -10.97 2.93 11.78
N VAL A 406 -10.87 2.97 10.44
CA VAL A 406 -10.63 4.22 9.71
C VAL A 406 -11.50 4.29 8.47
N VAL A 407 -12.04 5.48 8.19
CA VAL A 407 -12.71 5.81 6.93
C VAL A 407 -12.08 7.07 6.35
N GLY A 408 -11.54 6.96 5.14
CA GLY A 408 -11.16 8.13 4.35
C GLY A 408 -12.28 8.52 3.40
N VAL A 409 -12.56 9.82 3.32
CA VAL A 409 -13.56 10.39 2.43
C VAL A 409 -12.85 11.25 1.40
N PHE A 410 -13.15 11.03 0.12
CA PHE A 410 -12.46 11.65 -1.00
C PHE A 410 -13.47 12.19 -2.01
N ASN A 411 -13.27 13.43 -2.47
CA ASN A 411 -14.02 13.94 -3.61
C ASN A 411 -13.28 13.61 -4.91
N CYS A 412 -13.79 12.63 -5.67
CA CYS A 412 -13.18 12.14 -6.90
C CYS A 412 -13.78 12.75 -8.19
N GLN A 413 -14.67 13.74 -8.08
CA GLN A 413 -15.42 14.25 -9.22
C GLN A 413 -14.52 14.93 -10.28
N GLY A 414 -15.02 15.01 -11.51
CA GLY A 414 -14.47 15.87 -12.57
C GLY A 414 -13.70 15.17 -13.69
N ALA A 415 -13.18 13.97 -13.44
CA ALA A 415 -12.49 13.18 -14.46
C ALA A 415 -13.07 11.77 -14.57
N GLY A 416 -12.95 11.15 -15.75
CA GLY A 416 -13.45 9.80 -16.00
C GLY A 416 -12.83 9.17 -17.26
N TRP A 417 -12.87 7.85 -17.35
CA TRP A 417 -12.51 7.14 -18.58
C TRP A 417 -13.50 7.46 -19.70
N CYS A 418 -12.99 7.99 -20.81
CA CYS A 418 -13.77 8.28 -22.01
C CYS A 418 -13.72 7.09 -22.97
N LYS A 419 -14.85 6.39 -23.13
CA LYS A 419 -14.95 5.20 -24.01
C LYS A 419 -14.78 5.49 -25.51
N ILE A 420 -15.00 6.74 -25.94
CA ILE A 420 -14.86 7.17 -27.34
C ILE A 420 -13.38 7.43 -27.64
N GLU A 421 -12.74 8.23 -26.79
CA GLU A 421 -11.35 8.67 -26.98
C GLU A 421 -10.32 7.67 -26.44
N LYS A 422 -10.77 6.64 -25.70
CA LYS A 422 -9.93 5.60 -25.09
C LYS A 422 -8.83 6.17 -24.19
N LYS A 423 -9.19 7.20 -23.43
CA LYS A 423 -8.31 7.84 -22.44
C LYS A 423 -9.10 8.44 -21.29
N THR A 424 -8.42 8.62 -20.18
CA THR A 424 -8.87 9.44 -19.06
C THR A 424 -9.01 10.90 -19.49
N ARG A 425 -10.11 11.56 -19.14
CA ARG A 425 -10.38 12.96 -19.47
C ARG A 425 -11.06 13.67 -18.31
N ILE A 426 -10.74 14.95 -18.16
CA ILE A 426 -11.57 15.89 -17.42
C ILE A 426 -12.84 16.12 -18.25
N HIS A 427 -14.00 15.83 -17.65
CA HIS A 427 -15.33 16.07 -18.24
C HIS A 427 -16.04 17.25 -17.57
N ASP A 428 -15.59 17.64 -16.38
CA ASP A 428 -16.00 18.84 -15.66
C ASP A 428 -14.78 19.51 -15.02
N GLU A 429 -14.44 20.72 -15.47
CA GLU A 429 -13.28 21.48 -14.99
C GLU A 429 -13.52 22.16 -13.63
N THR A 430 -14.78 22.29 -13.21
CA THR A 430 -15.15 22.94 -11.95
C THR A 430 -16.20 22.13 -11.20
N PRO A 431 -15.90 20.87 -10.79
CA PRO A 431 -16.90 20.06 -10.14
C PRO A 431 -17.28 20.62 -8.78
N GLY A 432 -18.53 20.37 -8.40
CA GLY A 432 -19.13 20.92 -7.18
C GLY A 432 -18.44 20.48 -5.90
N THR A 433 -18.58 21.32 -4.87
CA THR A 433 -18.32 20.91 -3.48
C THR A 433 -19.41 19.93 -3.05
N LEU A 434 -19.01 18.75 -2.57
CA LEU A 434 -19.94 17.70 -2.13
C LEU A 434 -20.01 17.64 -0.61
N THR A 435 -21.16 17.21 -0.10
CA THR A 435 -21.37 16.98 1.33
C THR A 435 -21.90 15.58 1.54
N GLY A 436 -21.34 14.88 2.51
CA GLY A 436 -21.79 13.56 2.95
C GLY A 436 -21.69 13.42 4.46
N SER A 437 -21.73 12.18 4.94
CA SER A 437 -21.49 11.88 6.34
C SER A 437 -20.81 10.52 6.50
N VAL A 438 -20.17 10.35 7.65
CA VAL A 438 -19.52 9.10 8.06
C VAL A 438 -20.05 8.65 9.41
N CYS A 439 -20.09 7.34 9.63
CA CYS A 439 -20.52 6.73 10.88
C CYS A 439 -19.67 5.49 11.20
N ALA A 440 -19.72 4.99 12.44
CA ALA A 440 -18.90 3.86 12.85
C ALA A 440 -19.14 2.60 12.00
N SER A 441 -20.39 2.38 11.55
CA SER A 441 -20.74 1.23 10.71
C SER A 441 -20.27 1.34 9.25
N ASP A 442 -19.71 2.48 8.82
CA ASP A 442 -18.99 2.55 7.54
C ASP A 442 -17.73 1.68 7.55
N VAL A 443 -17.18 1.39 8.75
CA VAL A 443 -16.14 0.38 8.95
C VAL A 443 -16.83 -0.97 9.19
N ASP A 444 -16.95 -1.80 8.15
CA ASP A 444 -17.71 -3.07 8.18
C ASP A 444 -17.30 -3.99 9.36
N CYS A 445 -15.99 -4.06 9.65
CA CYS A 445 -15.46 -4.92 10.71
C CYS A 445 -15.33 -4.24 12.10
N ILE A 446 -15.89 -3.04 12.32
CA ILE A 446 -15.67 -2.29 13.58
C ILE A 446 -16.09 -3.06 14.83
N ALA A 447 -17.18 -3.81 14.77
CA ALA A 447 -17.66 -4.61 15.90
C ALA A 447 -16.71 -5.76 16.25
N GLN A 448 -15.99 -6.30 15.26
CA GLN A 448 -14.98 -7.33 15.48
C GLN A 448 -13.74 -6.74 16.16
N VAL A 449 -13.33 -5.53 15.77
CA VAL A 449 -12.21 -4.80 16.37
C VAL A 449 -12.54 -4.38 17.82
N ALA A 450 -13.74 -3.90 18.07
CA ALA A 450 -14.19 -3.45 19.38
C ALA A 450 -14.44 -4.61 20.38
N GLY A 451 -14.70 -5.81 19.87
CA GLY A 451 -14.98 -6.99 20.68
C GLY A 451 -16.44 -7.09 21.15
N ALA A 452 -16.78 -8.26 21.72
CA ALA A 452 -18.16 -8.65 21.98
C ALA A 452 -18.92 -7.80 23.03
N LYS A 453 -18.21 -7.02 23.85
CA LYS A 453 -18.80 -6.17 24.91
C LYS A 453 -19.14 -4.77 24.42
N TRP A 454 -18.75 -4.41 23.21
CA TRP A 454 -18.93 -3.07 22.68
C TRP A 454 -20.41 -2.75 22.46
N ASN A 455 -20.86 -1.61 23.00
CA ASN A 455 -22.25 -1.16 22.94
C ASN A 455 -22.59 -0.38 21.66
N GLY A 456 -21.59 -0.08 20.81
CA GLY A 456 -21.75 0.71 19.59
C GLY A 456 -21.26 2.15 19.68
N GLU A 457 -20.83 2.63 20.84
CA GLU A 457 -20.29 3.99 21.01
C GLU A 457 -18.81 4.08 20.62
N THR A 458 -18.47 5.13 19.87
CA THR A 458 -17.08 5.42 19.50
C THR A 458 -16.74 6.85 19.87
N VAL A 459 -15.46 7.17 20.01
CA VAL A 459 -15.00 8.51 19.66
C VAL A 459 -14.50 8.51 18.21
N VAL A 460 -14.69 9.63 17.53
CA VAL A 460 -14.20 9.85 16.17
C VAL A 460 -13.19 10.99 16.21
N TYR A 461 -11.97 10.70 15.76
CA TYR A 461 -10.94 11.71 15.53
C TYR A 461 -10.91 12.06 14.04
N ALA A 462 -11.18 13.33 13.71
CA ALA A 462 -11.08 13.85 12.34
C ALA A 462 -9.68 14.46 12.13
N TYR A 463 -8.91 13.89 11.21
CA TYR A 463 -7.49 14.20 11.06
C TYR A 463 -7.22 15.66 10.67
N LYS A 464 -7.91 16.20 9.65
CA LYS A 464 -7.61 17.55 9.15
C LYS A 464 -8.04 18.64 10.13
N SER A 465 -9.20 18.48 10.78
CA SER A 465 -9.67 19.45 11.77
C SER A 465 -9.01 19.29 13.14
N GLY A 466 -8.51 18.09 13.45
CA GLY A 466 -8.01 17.72 14.78
C GLY A 466 -9.10 17.59 15.83
N GLU A 467 -10.38 17.54 15.42
CA GLU A 467 -11.52 17.46 16.32
C GLU A 467 -11.77 16.03 16.81
N LEU A 468 -12.15 15.92 18.09
CA LEU A 468 -12.57 14.68 18.72
C LEU A 468 -14.05 14.77 19.08
N VAL A 469 -14.86 13.83 18.58
CA VAL A 469 -16.30 13.80 18.82
C VAL A 469 -16.70 12.45 19.40
N ARG A 470 -17.36 12.44 20.56
CA ARG A 470 -18.04 11.24 21.07
C ARG A 470 -19.30 10.99 20.24
N LEU A 471 -19.38 9.83 19.62
CA LEU A 471 -20.41 9.47 18.67
C LEU A 471 -21.25 8.30 19.21
N PRO A 472 -22.53 8.52 19.55
CA PRO A 472 -23.44 7.46 19.94
C PRO A 472 -23.66 6.45 18.81
N LYS A 473 -24.11 5.25 19.17
CA LYS A 473 -24.44 4.20 18.18
C LYS A 473 -25.40 4.72 17.10
N GLY A 474 -24.99 4.60 15.84
CA GLY A 474 -25.79 4.97 14.68
C GLY A 474 -25.81 6.47 14.36
N ALA A 475 -25.14 7.31 15.15
CA ALA A 475 -24.93 8.71 14.79
C ALA A 475 -23.87 8.85 13.69
N SER A 476 -23.86 10.00 13.00
CA SER A 476 -22.93 10.30 11.92
C SER A 476 -22.32 11.69 12.06
N VAL A 477 -21.10 11.87 11.53
CA VAL A 477 -20.39 13.15 11.44
C VAL A 477 -20.48 13.67 9.99
N PRO A 478 -20.86 14.94 9.76
CA PRO A 478 -20.91 15.50 8.41
C PRO A 478 -19.52 15.81 7.87
N VAL A 479 -19.37 15.81 6.55
CA VAL A 479 -18.13 16.18 5.86
C VAL A 479 -18.45 16.88 4.55
N THR A 480 -17.73 17.97 4.27
CA THR A 480 -17.90 18.76 3.05
C THR A 480 -16.54 18.98 2.39
N LEU A 481 -16.41 18.57 1.13
CA LEU A 481 -15.13 18.53 0.41
C LEU A 481 -15.27 19.10 -1.00
N LYS A 482 -14.32 19.96 -1.38
CA LYS A 482 -14.07 20.30 -2.78
C LYS A 482 -13.34 19.16 -3.47
N VAL A 483 -13.26 19.23 -4.80
CA VAL A 483 -12.53 18.26 -5.62
C VAL A 483 -11.08 18.18 -5.19
N LEU A 484 -10.52 16.96 -5.16
CA LEU A 484 -9.17 16.65 -4.65
C LEU A 484 -8.95 16.98 -3.17
N GLU A 485 -9.99 17.33 -2.41
CA GLU A 485 -9.94 17.35 -0.95
C GLU A 485 -10.32 15.98 -0.38
N TYR A 486 -9.88 15.75 0.85
CA TYR A 486 -10.12 14.54 1.60
C TYR A 486 -10.24 14.84 3.10
N GLU A 487 -10.78 13.88 3.85
CA GLU A 487 -10.72 13.83 5.32
C GLU A 487 -10.54 12.36 5.76
N LEU A 488 -9.83 12.14 6.87
CA LEU A 488 -9.65 10.84 7.48
C LEU A 488 -10.33 10.82 8.85
N PHE A 489 -11.24 9.88 9.05
CA PHE A 489 -11.97 9.68 10.30
C PHE A 489 -11.55 8.39 10.97
N HIS A 490 -10.98 8.50 12.16
CA HIS A 490 -10.56 7.37 12.98
C HIS A 490 -11.63 7.04 14.02
N PHE A 491 -12.31 5.91 13.83
CA PHE A 491 -13.35 5.40 14.72
C PHE A 491 -12.71 4.55 15.81
N CYS A 492 -12.72 5.05 17.04
CA CYS A 492 -12.08 4.42 18.18
C CYS A 492 -13.18 3.93 19.15
N PRO A 493 -13.41 2.61 19.25
CA PRO A 493 -14.42 2.06 20.17
C PRO A 493 -14.19 2.50 21.61
N ILE A 494 -15.27 2.86 22.29
CA ILE A 494 -15.22 3.24 23.71
C ILE A 494 -15.39 2.00 24.58
N ASP A 495 -14.48 1.84 25.54
CA ASP A 495 -14.61 0.91 26.66
C ASP A 495 -15.12 1.67 27.90
N ASP A 496 -16.25 1.22 28.44
CA ASP A 496 -16.78 1.69 29.71
C ASP A 496 -16.09 0.92 30.86
N ILE A 497 -15.18 1.58 31.56
CA ILE A 497 -14.38 1.02 32.65
C ILE A 497 -15.21 0.99 33.94
N ALA A 498 -15.86 2.12 34.24
CA ALA A 498 -16.74 2.30 35.39
C ALA A 498 -17.87 3.29 35.03
N SER A 499 -18.84 3.46 35.92
CA SER A 499 -20.05 4.27 35.66
C SER A 499 -19.79 5.69 35.14
N ASN A 500 -18.61 6.27 35.42
CA ASN A 500 -18.20 7.61 35.00
C ASN A 500 -16.82 7.65 34.31
N ILE A 501 -16.21 6.48 34.06
CA ILE A 501 -14.88 6.35 33.46
C ILE A 501 -15.02 5.55 32.18
N SER A 502 -14.75 6.18 31.04
CA SER A 502 -14.69 5.53 29.75
C SER A 502 -13.46 5.99 28.98
N PHE A 503 -12.93 5.09 28.15
CA PHE A 503 -11.64 5.25 27.50
C PHE A 503 -11.71 4.77 26.05
N ALA A 504 -10.95 5.39 25.15
CA ALA A 504 -10.70 4.86 23.82
C ALA A 504 -9.30 5.25 23.34
N PRO A 505 -8.49 4.31 22.81
CA PRO A 505 -7.19 4.65 22.21
C PRO A 505 -7.39 5.34 20.86
N ILE A 506 -6.68 6.45 20.60
CA ILE A 506 -6.73 7.11 19.28
C ILE A 506 -5.46 6.77 18.48
N GLY A 507 -4.27 7.10 18.99
CA GLY A 507 -2.98 6.81 18.34
C GLY A 507 -2.12 8.05 18.10
N LEU A 508 -1.24 8.00 17.08
CA LEU A 508 -0.36 9.13 16.74
C LEU A 508 -1.10 10.17 15.90
N LEU A 509 -1.48 11.29 16.53
CA LEU A 509 -2.44 12.26 15.99
C LEU A 509 -1.98 12.93 14.70
N ASP A 510 -0.67 13.00 14.48
CA ASP A 510 -0.09 13.70 13.33
C ASP A 510 0.15 12.76 12.12
N MET A 511 -0.06 11.45 12.30
CA MET A 511 0.03 10.43 11.25
C MET A 511 -1.32 10.22 10.55
N PHE A 512 -1.32 10.08 9.22
CA PHE A 512 -2.56 9.84 8.46
C PHE A 512 -3.30 8.57 8.90
N ASN A 513 -2.58 7.49 9.25
CA ASN A 513 -3.20 6.33 9.89
C ASN A 513 -2.93 6.34 11.40
N THR A 514 -3.54 7.30 12.09
CA THR A 514 -3.37 7.55 13.53
C THR A 514 -3.45 6.27 14.37
N GLY A 515 -4.54 5.50 14.20
CA GLY A 515 -4.79 4.28 14.95
C GLY A 515 -3.89 3.09 14.62
N GLY A 516 -3.15 3.16 13.52
CA GLY A 516 -2.16 2.13 13.16
C GLY A 516 -0.99 2.05 14.15
N ALA A 517 -0.81 3.06 15.00
CA ALA A 517 0.19 3.08 16.06
C ALA A 517 -0.20 2.22 17.28
N VAL A 518 -1.49 2.00 17.53
CA VAL A 518 -1.97 1.27 18.72
C VAL A 518 -2.02 -0.22 18.41
N GLU A 519 -1.19 -1.00 19.09
CA GLU A 519 -1.11 -2.44 18.85
C GLU A 519 -1.92 -3.29 19.82
N GLN A 520 -2.14 -2.78 21.04
CA GLN A 520 -2.77 -3.51 22.12
C GLN A 520 -3.27 -2.52 23.17
N VAL A 521 -4.40 -2.85 23.78
CA VAL A 521 -4.96 -2.16 24.95
C VAL A 521 -5.45 -3.21 25.94
N GLU A 522 -5.05 -3.04 27.21
CA GLU A 522 -5.46 -3.86 28.34
C GLU A 522 -5.92 -2.95 29.47
N ILE A 523 -6.99 -3.33 30.17
CA ILE A 523 -7.56 -2.55 31.27
C ILE A 523 -7.48 -3.40 32.54
N HIS A 524 -6.73 -2.91 33.53
CA HIS A 524 -6.53 -3.57 34.80
C HIS A 524 -7.26 -2.80 35.90
N MET A 525 -8.29 -3.41 36.50
CA MET A 525 -9.00 -2.82 37.64
C MET A 525 -8.12 -2.87 38.89
N THR A 526 -8.11 -1.78 39.65
CA THR A 526 -7.47 -1.77 40.97
C THR A 526 -8.38 -2.56 41.93
N SER A 527 -7.89 -3.70 42.45
CA SER A 527 -8.69 -4.69 43.21
C SER A 527 -9.65 -4.09 44.24
N ASP A 528 -10.88 -4.64 44.33
CA ASP A 528 -11.94 -4.31 45.28
C ASP A 528 -11.44 -4.19 46.74
N LYS A 529 -11.15 -2.98 47.20
CA LYS A 529 -11.43 -2.63 48.59
C LYS A 529 -12.86 -2.13 48.62
N ALA A 530 -13.71 -2.84 49.36
CA ALA A 530 -15.10 -2.47 49.59
C ALA A 530 -15.22 -0.97 49.91
N PRO A 531 -16.25 -0.27 49.39
CA PRO A 531 -16.45 1.13 49.74
C PRO A 531 -16.67 1.21 51.25
N GLU A 532 -15.73 1.84 51.96
CA GLU A 532 -15.98 2.23 53.34
C GLU A 532 -17.16 3.21 53.33
N HIS A 533 -18.27 2.79 53.93
CA HIS A 533 -19.43 3.63 54.20
C HIS A 533 -18.96 4.85 55.02
N PHE A 534 -18.87 6.01 54.38
CA PHE A 534 -18.81 7.29 55.07
C PHE A 534 -20.25 7.80 55.24
N ASP A 535 -20.84 7.51 56.39
CA ASP A 535 -22.00 8.24 56.91
C ASP A 535 -21.52 9.57 57.49
N GLY A 536 -21.99 10.70 56.95
CA GLY A 536 -21.84 11.99 57.60
C GLY A 536 -21.94 13.20 56.66
N GLU A 537 -23.08 13.89 56.70
CA GLU A 537 -23.28 15.25 56.22
C GLU A 537 -22.16 16.21 56.68
N VAL A 538 -21.57 17.01 55.77
CA VAL A 538 -21.24 18.43 56.03
C VAL A 538 -21.20 19.26 54.73
N SER A 539 -22.01 20.32 54.73
CA SER A 539 -21.86 21.68 54.18
C SER A 539 -20.99 21.98 52.94
N SER A 540 -21.66 22.62 51.99
CA SER A 540 -21.11 23.53 50.97
C SER A 540 -20.14 24.55 51.58
N GLU A 541 -18.83 24.41 51.29
CA GLU A 541 -17.81 25.48 51.10
C GLU A 541 -16.39 24.88 51.23
N LEU A 542 -15.92 24.09 50.25
CA LEU A 542 -14.49 23.71 50.10
C LEU A 542 -14.26 22.90 48.80
N THR A 543 -14.31 23.56 47.64
CA THR A 543 -14.18 22.90 46.31
C THR A 543 -12.79 23.01 45.68
N THR A 544 -11.75 23.41 46.41
CA THR A 544 -10.40 23.59 45.83
C THR A 544 -9.27 22.77 46.45
N SER A 545 -9.50 21.98 47.51
CA SER A 545 -8.43 21.22 48.20
C SER A 545 -8.57 19.69 48.21
N LEU A 546 -9.52 19.11 47.48
CA LEU A 546 -9.76 17.64 47.45
C LEU A 546 -9.26 16.93 46.18
N ARG A 547 -8.53 17.60 45.28
CA ARG A 547 -8.15 17.04 43.98
C ARG A 547 -6.90 16.14 43.99
N GLU A 548 -6.16 16.03 45.10
CA GLU A 548 -4.85 15.35 45.13
C GLU A 548 -4.86 13.93 45.74
N ASN A 549 -5.98 13.41 46.27
CA ASN A 549 -6.05 12.09 46.92
C ASN A 549 -7.08 11.13 46.29
N ARG A 550 -7.16 11.04 44.96
CA ARG A 550 -7.97 10.00 44.29
C ARG A 550 -7.10 8.75 44.07
N SER A 551 -7.55 7.60 44.58
CA SER A 551 -6.94 6.31 44.21
C SER A 551 -7.33 5.94 42.77
N PRO A 552 -6.42 5.34 41.98
CA PRO A 552 -6.78 4.90 40.63
C PRO A 552 -7.87 3.83 40.70
N THR A 553 -8.88 3.96 39.86
CA THR A 553 -9.94 2.96 39.65
C THR A 553 -9.46 1.87 38.70
N ALA A 554 -8.68 2.26 37.68
CA ALA A 554 -8.07 1.33 36.75
C ALA A 554 -6.74 1.87 36.20
N THR A 555 -5.92 0.94 35.68
CA THR A 555 -4.76 1.24 34.85
C THR A 555 -5.03 0.72 33.45
N ILE A 556 -4.98 1.61 32.45
CA ILE A 556 -5.02 1.24 31.04
C ILE A 556 -3.57 1.08 30.57
N ALA A 557 -3.20 -0.13 30.18
CA ALA A 557 -1.91 -0.44 29.59
C ALA A 557 -2.04 -0.54 28.06
N LEU A 558 -1.23 0.21 27.33
CA LEU A 558 -1.20 0.22 25.87
C LEU A 558 0.18 -0.17 25.36
N ARG A 559 0.21 -0.84 24.21
CA ARG A 559 1.44 -1.01 23.42
C ARG A 559 1.35 -0.16 22.16
N VAL A 560 2.21 0.86 22.08
CA VAL A 560 2.16 1.87 21.01
C VAL A 560 3.45 1.88 20.22
N ARG A 561 3.37 1.90 18.89
CA ARG A 561 4.52 1.98 17.97
C ARG A 561 4.67 3.39 17.40
N GLY A 562 5.90 3.89 17.36
CA GLY A 562 6.25 5.20 16.79
C GLY A 562 6.51 6.27 17.85
N CYS A 563 6.47 7.53 17.43
CA CYS A 563 6.84 8.68 18.26
C CYS A 563 6.00 9.92 17.91
N GLY A 564 6.11 10.97 18.74
CA GLY A 564 5.38 12.22 18.56
C GLY A 564 4.09 12.27 19.40
N ARG A 565 3.16 13.12 18.99
CA ARG A 565 1.95 13.40 19.77
C ARG A 565 0.99 12.23 19.75
N PHE A 566 0.87 11.54 20.88
CA PHE A 566 -0.08 10.47 21.09
C PHE A 566 -1.39 11.00 21.69
N GLY A 567 -2.51 10.48 21.21
CA GLY A 567 -3.84 10.82 21.70
C GLY A 567 -4.64 9.61 22.17
N ALA A 568 -5.50 9.85 23.15
CA ALA A 568 -6.55 8.95 23.58
C ALA A 568 -7.77 9.76 24.05
N TYR A 569 -8.92 9.12 24.14
CA TYR A 569 -10.08 9.67 24.84
C TYR A 569 -10.11 9.14 26.26
N SER A 570 -10.37 10.03 27.22
CA SER A 570 -10.69 9.67 28.60
C SER A 570 -11.80 10.59 29.11
N SER A 571 -12.90 10.01 29.61
CA SER A 571 -14.03 10.77 30.16
C SER A 571 -13.68 11.51 31.45
N GLN A 572 -12.62 11.09 32.14
CA GLN A 572 -12.06 11.75 33.33
C GLN A 572 -10.62 12.15 33.07
N ARG A 573 -10.16 13.20 33.75
CA ARG A 573 -8.74 13.54 33.74
C ARG A 573 -7.94 12.40 34.38
N PRO A 574 -6.93 11.82 33.69
CA PRO A 574 -6.06 10.83 34.30
C PRO A 574 -5.35 11.37 35.55
N LEU A 575 -5.00 10.47 36.46
CA LEU A 575 -4.17 10.77 37.63
C LEU A 575 -2.69 10.80 37.25
N LYS A 576 -2.29 9.90 36.35
CA LYS A 576 -0.89 9.72 35.94
C LYS A 576 -0.81 9.05 34.58
N CYS A 577 0.15 9.49 33.77
CA CYS A 577 0.56 8.82 32.53
C CYS A 577 2.03 8.44 32.63
N THR A 578 2.39 7.28 32.11
CA THR A 578 3.79 6.86 31.96
C THR A 578 4.05 6.35 30.55
N VAL A 579 5.26 6.56 30.07
CA VAL A 579 5.77 6.07 28.79
C VAL A 579 7.08 5.34 29.07
N GLY A 580 7.15 4.05 28.75
CA GLY A 580 8.25 3.22 29.24
C GLY A 580 8.15 3.07 30.76
N ASN A 581 9.19 3.53 31.46
CA ASN A 581 9.24 3.56 32.93
C ASN A 581 9.26 5.01 33.47
N ALA A 582 8.93 6.00 32.62
CA ALA A 582 9.05 7.41 32.95
C ALA A 582 7.66 8.07 33.10
N ASP A 583 7.49 8.81 34.19
CA ASP A 583 6.35 9.71 34.38
C ASP A 583 6.37 10.77 33.27
N THR A 584 5.25 10.91 32.56
CA THR A 584 5.15 11.75 31.37
C THR A 584 4.03 12.76 31.55
N ASP A 585 4.35 14.03 31.28
CA ASP A 585 3.36 15.10 31.29
C ASP A 585 2.27 14.85 30.24
N PHE A 586 1.04 15.23 30.58
CA PHE A 586 -0.09 15.06 29.69
C PHE A 586 -1.04 16.26 29.79
N ASN A 587 -1.75 16.50 28.68
CA ASN A 587 -2.85 17.46 28.62
C ASN A 587 -4.17 16.69 28.53
N HIS A 588 -5.19 17.16 29.23
CA HIS A 588 -6.55 16.61 29.13
C HIS A 588 -7.53 17.76 28.95
N ASP A 589 -8.23 17.74 27.82
CA ASP A 589 -9.33 18.67 27.55
C ASP A 589 -10.61 18.11 28.15
N SER A 590 -11.11 18.75 29.21
CA SER A 590 -12.34 18.33 29.89
C SER A 590 -13.61 18.47 29.04
N ALA A 591 -13.60 19.29 27.98
CA ALA A 591 -14.77 19.48 27.12
C ALA A 591 -14.94 18.34 26.12
N THR A 592 -13.84 17.91 25.50
CA THR A 592 -13.84 16.84 24.48
C THR A 592 -13.47 15.47 25.06
N GLY A 593 -12.77 15.45 26.19
CA GLY A 593 -12.14 14.25 26.77
C GLY A 593 -10.83 13.86 26.09
N LEU A 594 -10.28 14.70 25.19
CA LEU A 594 -9.02 14.42 24.51
C LEU A 594 -7.86 14.48 25.51
N LEU A 595 -7.19 13.35 25.67
CA LEU A 595 -5.92 13.20 26.36
C LEU A 595 -4.79 13.20 25.33
N THR A 596 -3.74 14.00 25.56
CA THR A 596 -2.54 14.00 24.73
C THR A 596 -1.27 13.92 25.57
N LEU A 597 -0.28 13.17 25.08
CA LEU A 597 1.06 13.06 25.65
C LEU A 597 2.07 12.82 24.52
N ASP A 598 3.35 13.12 24.75
CA ASP A 598 4.39 12.95 23.74
C ASP A 598 5.15 11.64 23.91
N LEU A 599 5.28 10.89 22.82
CA LEU A 599 6.09 9.68 22.75
C LEU A 599 7.50 10.02 22.25
N PRO A 600 8.57 9.61 22.96
CA PRO A 600 9.93 9.86 22.52
C PRO A 600 10.23 9.17 21.19
N VAL A 601 11.23 9.69 20.46
CA VAL A 601 11.83 8.96 19.35
C VAL A 601 12.60 7.79 19.92
N ALA A 602 12.28 6.58 19.46
CA ALA A 602 12.99 5.40 19.90
C ALA A 602 14.34 5.24 19.18
N GLU A 603 15.31 4.67 19.87
CA GLU A 603 16.62 4.34 19.28
C GLU A 603 16.57 3.03 18.47
N GLU A 604 15.63 2.14 18.79
CA GLU A 604 15.46 0.84 18.12
C GLU A 604 14.39 0.89 17.02
N GLU A 605 14.62 0.16 15.93
CA GLU A 605 13.63 -0.01 14.87
C GLU A 605 12.39 -0.75 15.37
N MET A 606 11.20 -0.38 14.87
CA MET A 606 9.92 -0.99 15.24
C MET A 606 9.67 -1.00 16.76
N TYR A 607 10.32 -0.08 17.49
CA TYR A 607 10.20 -0.01 18.93
C TYR A 607 8.77 0.28 19.38
N ARG A 608 8.44 -0.25 20.55
CA ARG A 608 7.11 -0.19 21.14
C ARG A 608 7.21 0.44 22.51
N TRP A 609 6.53 1.56 22.68
CA TRP A 609 6.32 2.17 23.98
C TRP A 609 5.23 1.39 24.73
N PRO A 610 5.53 0.83 25.91
CA PRO A 610 4.48 0.58 26.89
C PRO A 610 4.01 1.94 27.40
N VAL A 611 2.72 2.20 27.34
CA VAL A 611 2.09 3.42 27.84
C VAL A 611 1.08 3.01 28.91
N GLU A 612 1.17 3.58 30.10
CA GLU A 612 0.18 3.34 31.15
C GLU A 612 -0.54 4.62 31.52
N ILE A 613 -1.87 4.56 31.61
CA ILE A 613 -2.73 5.66 31.98
C ILE A 613 -3.56 5.23 33.19
N GLN A 614 -3.41 5.93 34.31
CA GLN A 614 -4.15 5.67 35.55
C GLN A 614 -5.32 6.62 35.66
N VAL A 615 -6.54 6.09 35.83
CA VAL A 615 -7.80 6.85 35.85
C VAL A 615 -8.63 6.61 37.10
#